data_AF-A0A945KBM2-F1
#
_entry.id   AF-A0A945KBM2-F1
#
_cell.length_a   1.000
_cell.length_b   1.000
_cell.length_c   1.000
_cell.angle_alpha   90.00
_cell.angle_beta   90.00
_cell.angle_gamma   90.00
#
_symmetry.space_group_name_H-M   'P 1'
#
loop_
_entity.id
_entity.type
_entity.pdbx_description
1 polymer ?
#
loop_
_entity_poly.entity_id
_entity_poly.type
_entity_poly.pdbx_seq_one_letter_code
_entity_poly.pdbx_strand_id
1 'polypeptide(L)'
;MGTRLEISRNDVTLDFDAYGAARKEKRAAIGAIKANRRISVGPYATFFFENFDTMLHQIQEMLYVERGGEEQVAGELSAYNPLIPKGHELVATVMFAIEDPVKRAHELGRLSHVEETITLEIGTEVIKAVAEKDLERTKESGKTSSIHFLHFPFSPVQIKAFCDDNARVVLSIAHDHYGHMAVLPKNVCKALMEDFSKD
;
A
#
# COMPACT_ATOMS: atom_id res chain seq x y z
N MET A 1 14.50 -4.23 16.78
CA MET A 1 13.19 -3.57 16.94
C MET A 1 12.17 -4.48 16.30
N GLY A 2 11.10 -4.84 17.03
CA GLY A 2 10.05 -5.72 16.49
C GLY A 2 9.20 -5.01 15.45
N THR A 3 8.52 -5.79 14.61
CA THR A 3 7.61 -5.29 13.58
C THR A 3 6.45 -4.55 14.24
N ARG A 4 6.20 -3.30 13.83
CA ARG A 4 5.11 -2.48 14.38
C ARG A 4 3.84 -2.74 13.57
N LEU A 5 2.87 -3.42 14.18
CA LEU A 5 1.73 -4.00 13.46
C LEU A 5 0.46 -3.13 13.50
N GLU A 6 0.41 -2.11 14.35
CA GLU A 6 -0.77 -1.27 14.55
C GLU A 6 -0.36 0.09 15.10
N ILE A 7 -1.03 1.15 14.63
CA ILE A 7 -0.93 2.50 15.21
C ILE A 7 -1.94 2.60 16.34
N SER A 8 -1.44 2.98 17.51
CA SER A 8 -2.26 3.26 18.67
C SER A 8 -2.52 4.76 18.81
N ARG A 9 -3.46 5.14 19.67
CA ARG A 9 -3.66 6.55 20.03
C ARG A 9 -2.35 7.21 20.48
N ASN A 10 -1.47 6.51 21.19
CA ASN A 10 -0.23 7.08 21.74
C ASN A 10 0.80 7.46 20.66
N ASP A 11 0.64 6.94 19.44
CA ASP A 11 1.51 7.29 18.31
C ASP A 11 1.09 8.58 17.60
N VAL A 12 -0.15 9.05 17.85
CA VAL A 12 -0.76 10.21 17.22
C VAL A 12 -0.56 11.46 18.08
N THR A 13 -0.15 12.58 17.47
CA THR A 13 -0.01 13.86 18.18
C THR A 13 -1.08 14.83 17.70
N LEU A 14 -1.68 15.56 18.64
CA LEU A 14 -2.57 16.68 18.35
C LEU A 14 -1.90 18.04 18.63
N ASP A 15 -0.61 18.03 18.98
CA ASP A 15 0.21 19.24 19.00
C ASP A 15 0.60 19.61 17.57
N PHE A 16 -0.29 20.38 16.94
CA PHE A 16 -0.13 20.81 15.55
C PHE A 16 0.98 21.83 15.35
N ASP A 17 1.36 22.57 16.38
CA ASP A 17 2.44 23.55 16.27
C ASP A 17 3.79 22.82 16.25
N ALA A 18 3.98 21.85 17.16
CA ALA A 18 5.16 20.99 17.14
C ALA A 18 5.22 20.11 15.88
N TYR A 19 4.08 19.52 15.47
CA TYR A 19 4.03 18.74 14.23
C TYR A 19 4.34 19.63 13.02
N GLY A 20 3.75 20.83 12.95
CA GLY A 20 3.98 21.80 11.89
C GLY A 20 5.44 22.21 11.77
N ALA A 21 6.13 22.44 12.89
CA ALA A 21 7.56 22.77 12.93
C ALA A 21 8.43 21.63 12.36
N ALA A 22 8.10 20.37 12.67
CA ALA A 22 8.83 19.20 12.19
C ALA A 22 8.35 18.66 10.82
N ARG A 23 7.25 19.19 10.27
CA ARG A 23 6.53 18.60 9.12
C ARG A 23 7.41 18.44 7.89
N LYS A 24 8.27 19.41 7.60
CA LYS A 24 9.19 19.36 6.44
C LYS A 24 10.16 18.18 6.53
N GLU A 25 10.75 17.99 7.70
CA GLU A 25 11.67 16.88 7.96
C GLU A 25 10.94 15.53 7.91
N LYS A 26 9.78 15.43 8.55
CA LYS A 26 8.94 14.22 8.51
C LYS A 26 8.58 13.84 7.08
N ARG A 27 8.16 14.79 6.25
CA ARG A 27 7.85 14.55 4.83
C ARG A 27 9.07 14.06 4.04
N ALA A 28 10.26 14.61 4.31
CA ALA A 28 11.49 14.15 3.66
C ALA A 28 11.84 12.70 4.07
N ALA A 29 11.75 12.38 5.36
CA ALA A 29 12.00 11.03 5.87
C ALA A 29 11.02 10.01 5.26
N ILE A 30 9.72 10.32 5.24
CA ILE A 30 8.70 9.45 4.64
C ILE A 30 8.87 9.35 3.12
N GLY A 31 9.31 10.41 2.45
CA GLY A 31 9.65 10.37 1.03
C GLY A 31 10.75 9.35 0.71
N ALA A 32 11.79 9.28 1.56
CA ALA A 32 12.86 8.30 1.42
C ALA A 32 12.36 6.85 1.64
N ILE A 33 11.45 6.64 2.59
CA ILE A 33 10.80 5.33 2.81
C ILE A 33 9.96 4.94 1.58
N LYS A 34 9.08 5.84 1.13
CA LYS A 34 8.19 5.62 -0.03
C LYS A 34 8.96 5.32 -1.31
N ALA A 35 10.16 5.87 -1.48
CA ALA A 35 11.01 5.61 -2.66
C ALA A 35 11.37 4.12 -2.81
N ASN A 36 11.53 3.38 -1.70
CA ASN A 36 11.82 1.95 -1.70
C ASN A 36 10.56 1.08 -1.58
N ARG A 37 9.37 1.68 -1.64
CA ARG A 37 8.09 0.97 -1.49
C ARG A 37 7.14 1.22 -2.65
N ARG A 38 7.67 1.76 -3.77
CA ARG A 38 6.91 2.12 -4.95
C ARG A 38 7.32 1.28 -6.16
N ILE A 39 6.35 0.64 -6.81
CA ILE A 39 6.55 -0.13 -8.04
C ILE A 39 5.55 0.33 -9.10
N SER A 40 6.03 0.65 -10.29
CA SER A 40 5.15 0.90 -11.44
C SER A 40 4.98 -0.37 -12.26
N VAL A 41 3.75 -0.69 -12.65
CA VAL A 41 3.40 -1.88 -13.45
C VAL A 41 2.63 -1.44 -14.67
N GLY A 42 3.28 -1.46 -15.83
CA GLY A 42 2.71 -0.89 -17.05
C GLY A 42 2.59 0.64 -17.00
N PRO A 43 1.78 1.24 -17.89
CA PRO A 43 1.74 2.69 -18.08
C PRO A 43 0.96 3.47 -17.01
N TYR A 44 0.02 2.84 -16.30
CA TYR A 44 -0.95 3.53 -15.43
C TYR A 44 -0.93 3.06 -13.98
N ALA A 45 -0.57 1.81 -13.68
CA ALA A 45 -0.64 1.25 -12.34
C ALA A 45 0.65 1.55 -11.56
N THR A 46 0.49 2.14 -10.37
CA THR A 46 1.56 2.28 -9.38
C THR A 46 1.12 1.65 -8.07
N PHE A 47 1.94 0.76 -7.54
CA PHE A 47 1.80 0.15 -6.23
C PHE A 47 2.63 0.92 -5.22
N PHE A 48 2.00 1.24 -4.10
CA PHE A 48 2.62 1.80 -2.91
C PHE A 48 2.45 0.76 -1.81
N PHE A 49 3.52 0.02 -1.51
CA PHE A 49 3.52 -0.91 -0.39
C PHE A 49 3.54 -0.12 0.91
N GLU A 50 2.49 -0.28 1.71
CA GLU A 50 2.28 0.49 2.92
C GLU A 50 3.01 -0.13 4.10
N ASN A 51 3.34 0.69 5.10
CA ASN A 51 3.83 0.23 6.39
C ASN A 51 3.35 1.14 7.52
N PHE A 52 3.78 0.80 8.73
CA PHE A 52 3.50 1.60 9.92
C PHE A 52 3.82 3.08 9.72
N ASP A 53 5.01 3.42 9.21
CA ASP A 53 5.46 4.81 9.10
C ASP A 53 4.70 5.58 8.02
N THR A 54 4.40 4.96 6.87
CA THR A 54 3.62 5.62 5.81
C THR A 54 2.19 5.88 6.27
N MET A 55 1.58 4.95 7.01
CA MET A 55 0.24 5.10 7.56
C MET A 55 0.19 6.10 8.70
N LEU A 56 1.16 6.08 9.63
CA LEU A 56 1.21 7.07 10.70
C LEU A 56 1.37 8.48 10.12
N HIS A 57 2.22 8.64 9.11
CA HIS A 57 2.34 9.92 8.45
C HIS A 57 1.04 10.35 7.76
N GLN A 58 0.33 9.42 7.13
CA GLN A 58 -0.94 9.72 6.47
C GLN A 58 -2.01 10.19 7.48
N ILE A 59 -2.17 9.50 8.61
CA ILE A 59 -3.07 9.91 9.71
C ILE A 59 -2.70 11.31 10.22
N GLN A 60 -1.40 11.55 10.47
CA GLN A 60 -0.92 12.83 10.98
C GLN A 60 -1.15 13.98 9.99
N GLU A 61 -0.95 13.73 8.69
CA GLU A 61 -1.24 14.73 7.66
C GLU A 61 -2.74 15.05 7.57
N MET A 62 -3.63 14.05 7.68
CA MET A 62 -5.08 14.27 7.70
C MET A 62 -5.47 15.16 8.88
N LEU A 63 -5.09 14.77 10.09
CA LEU A 63 -5.40 15.53 11.32
C LEU A 63 -4.81 16.94 11.28
N TYR A 64 -3.58 17.13 10.79
CA TYR A 64 -2.95 18.43 10.71
C TYR A 64 -3.63 19.37 9.71
N VAL A 65 -3.96 18.89 8.51
CA VAL A 65 -4.58 19.70 7.44
C VAL A 65 -5.99 20.11 7.85
N GLU A 66 -6.74 19.20 8.46
CA GLU A 66 -8.13 19.43 8.87
C GLU A 66 -8.24 20.06 10.27
N ARG A 67 -7.13 20.16 11.01
CA ARG A 67 -7.09 20.54 12.43
C ARG A 67 -8.02 19.64 13.29
N GLY A 68 -8.00 18.34 13.01
CA GLY A 68 -8.87 17.32 13.60
C GLY A 68 -8.60 17.07 15.09
N GLY A 69 -9.65 17.02 15.91
CA GLY A 69 -9.54 16.72 17.34
C GLY A 69 -9.53 15.23 17.66
N GLU A 70 -9.59 14.89 18.96
CA GLU A 70 -9.67 13.51 19.46
C GLU A 70 -10.78 12.68 18.80
N GLU A 71 -11.93 13.30 18.52
CA GLU A 71 -13.09 12.64 17.93
C GLU A 71 -12.78 12.08 16.52
N GLN A 72 -11.87 12.72 15.78
CA GLN A 72 -11.45 12.28 14.46
C GLN A 72 -10.42 11.16 14.53
N VAL A 73 -9.57 11.13 15.57
CA VAL A 73 -8.46 10.16 15.68
C VAL A 73 -8.94 8.72 15.58
N ALA A 74 -10.04 8.37 16.24
CA ALA A 74 -10.59 7.01 16.19
C ALA A 74 -10.99 6.60 14.77
N GLY A 75 -11.59 7.51 14.00
CA GLY A 75 -11.96 7.28 12.60
C GLY A 75 -10.73 7.09 11.70
N GLU A 76 -9.71 7.93 11.86
CA GLU A 76 -8.46 7.82 11.10
C GLU A 76 -7.73 6.50 11.41
N LEU A 77 -7.63 6.12 12.69
CA LEU A 77 -7.05 4.84 13.08
C LEU A 77 -7.81 3.68 12.45
N SER A 78 -9.15 3.70 12.51
CA SER A 78 -10.00 2.68 11.90
C SER A 78 -9.82 2.59 10.38
N ALA A 79 -9.60 3.72 9.70
CA ALA A 79 -9.45 3.77 8.25
C ALA A 79 -8.06 3.29 7.78
N TYR A 80 -6.99 3.60 8.53
CA TYR A 80 -5.61 3.39 8.07
C TYR A 80 -4.91 2.19 8.73
N ASN A 81 -5.32 1.71 9.91
CA ASN A 81 -4.74 0.51 10.52
C ASN A 81 -4.90 -0.78 9.70
N PRO A 82 -5.99 -0.98 8.92
CA PRO A 82 -6.07 -2.10 7.98
C PRO A 82 -4.93 -2.09 6.96
N LEU A 83 -4.41 -0.91 6.60
CA LEU A 83 -3.36 -0.77 5.59
C LEU A 83 -1.94 -1.06 6.12
N ILE A 84 -1.81 -1.50 7.38
CA ILE A 84 -0.52 -1.82 8.00
C ILE A 84 -0.31 -3.34 7.95
N PRO A 85 0.80 -3.83 7.38
CA PRO A 85 1.14 -5.25 7.38
C PRO A 85 1.16 -5.87 8.79
N LYS A 86 0.56 -7.06 8.93
CA LYS A 86 0.45 -7.78 10.22
C LYS A 86 1.52 -8.86 10.43
N GLY A 87 2.69 -8.73 9.80
CA GLY A 87 3.82 -9.64 10.02
C GLY A 87 3.83 -10.90 9.14
N HIS A 88 2.74 -11.19 8.44
CA HIS A 88 2.58 -12.37 7.58
C HIS A 88 1.91 -12.01 6.25
N GLU A 89 2.00 -10.75 5.86
CA GLU A 89 1.45 -10.22 4.64
C GLU A 89 2.23 -9.00 4.18
N LEU A 90 2.03 -8.61 2.93
CA LEU A 90 2.36 -7.27 2.44
C LEU A 90 1.06 -6.56 2.12
N VAL A 91 1.00 -5.25 2.39
CA VAL A 91 -0.18 -4.44 2.09
C VAL A 91 0.21 -3.36 1.09
N ALA A 92 -0.63 -3.12 0.09
CA ALA A 92 -0.36 -2.13 -0.94
C ALA A 92 -1.59 -1.33 -1.34
N THR A 93 -1.40 -0.03 -1.52
CA THR A 93 -2.32 0.83 -2.26
C THR A 93 -1.93 0.79 -3.74
N VAL A 94 -2.86 0.43 -4.62
CA VAL A 94 -2.67 0.50 -6.07
C VAL A 94 -3.42 1.70 -6.62
N MET A 95 -2.73 2.55 -7.37
CA MET A 95 -3.32 3.68 -8.06
C MET A 95 -3.18 3.54 -9.56
N PHE A 96 -4.29 3.62 -10.28
CA PHE A 96 -4.33 3.77 -11.73
C PHE A 96 -4.38 5.26 -12.09
N ALA A 97 -3.23 5.82 -12.42
CA ALA A 97 -3.06 7.24 -12.73
C ALA A 97 -3.12 7.48 -14.24
N ILE A 98 -4.15 8.20 -14.69
CA ILE A 98 -4.35 8.62 -16.08
C ILE A 98 -4.74 10.09 -16.06
N GLU A 99 -3.90 10.95 -16.65
CA GLU A 99 -4.05 12.41 -16.58
C GLU A 99 -5.31 12.89 -17.31
N ASP A 100 -5.46 12.49 -18.57
CA ASP A 100 -6.60 12.87 -19.40
C ASP A 100 -7.92 12.27 -18.85
N PRO A 101 -8.94 13.08 -18.55
CA PRO A 101 -10.16 12.61 -17.91
C PRO A 101 -11.02 11.71 -18.81
N VAL A 102 -11.02 11.92 -20.12
CA VAL A 102 -11.78 11.11 -21.08
C VAL A 102 -11.14 9.74 -21.20
N LYS A 103 -9.82 9.72 -21.39
CA LYS A 103 -9.02 8.49 -21.41
C LYS A 103 -9.11 7.75 -20.09
N ARG A 104 -9.03 8.46 -18.95
CA ARG A 104 -9.18 7.86 -17.61
C ARG A 104 -10.53 7.14 -17.46
N ALA A 105 -11.62 7.79 -17.86
CA ALA A 105 -12.95 7.18 -17.80
C ALA A 105 -13.06 5.95 -18.71
N HIS A 106 -12.50 6.02 -19.92
CA HIS A 106 -12.48 4.91 -20.86
C HIS A 106 -11.66 3.72 -20.34
N GLU A 107 -10.42 3.94 -19.91
CA GLU A 107 -9.55 2.88 -19.40
C GLU A 107 -10.11 2.26 -18.12
N LEU A 108 -10.46 3.05 -17.11
CA LEU A 108 -11.01 2.51 -15.86
C LEU A 108 -12.32 1.75 -16.07
N GLY A 109 -13.13 2.16 -17.05
CA GLY A 109 -14.35 1.43 -17.43
C GLY A 109 -14.08 0.03 -17.99
N ARG A 110 -12.84 -0.28 -18.38
CA ARG A 110 -12.41 -1.59 -18.89
C ARG A 110 -11.63 -2.40 -17.86
N LEU A 111 -11.42 -1.90 -16.64
CA LEU A 111 -10.60 -2.56 -15.61
C LEU A 111 -11.45 -3.16 -14.49
N SER A 112 -12.70 -3.53 -14.75
CA SER A 112 -13.56 -4.20 -13.77
C SER A 112 -12.87 -5.45 -13.23
N HIS A 113 -12.83 -5.61 -11.91
CA HIS A 113 -12.19 -6.75 -11.24
C HIS A 113 -10.68 -6.88 -11.46
N VAL A 114 -10.00 -5.81 -11.88
CA VAL A 114 -8.53 -5.82 -12.08
C VAL A 114 -7.79 -6.27 -10.81
N GLU A 115 -8.29 -5.92 -9.63
CA GLU A 115 -7.75 -6.30 -8.33
C GLU A 115 -7.68 -7.82 -8.11
N GLU A 116 -8.57 -8.59 -8.73
CA GLU A 116 -8.63 -10.06 -8.61
C GLU A 116 -7.54 -10.76 -9.44
N THR A 117 -6.87 -10.00 -10.33
CA THR A 117 -5.86 -10.51 -11.27
C THR A 117 -4.42 -10.20 -10.83
N ILE A 118 -4.25 -9.64 -9.64
CA ILE A 118 -2.97 -9.15 -9.14
C ILE A 118 -2.26 -10.23 -8.32
N THR A 119 -1.00 -10.49 -8.64
CA THR A 119 -0.19 -11.53 -7.97
C THR A 119 1.23 -11.08 -7.70
N LEU A 120 1.83 -11.64 -6.65
CA LEU A 120 3.28 -11.70 -6.47
C LEU A 120 3.76 -13.14 -6.75
N GLU A 121 4.78 -13.28 -7.58
CA GLU A 121 5.36 -14.56 -7.98
C GLU A 121 6.81 -14.66 -7.49
N ILE A 122 7.16 -15.79 -6.86
CA ILE A 122 8.50 -16.05 -6.30
C ILE A 122 8.88 -17.49 -6.63
N GLY A 123 9.67 -17.68 -7.70
CA GLY A 123 9.95 -19.03 -8.19
C GLY A 123 8.66 -19.75 -8.61
N THR A 124 8.28 -20.81 -7.91
CA THR A 124 7.03 -21.56 -8.13
C THR A 124 5.87 -21.09 -7.25
N GLU A 125 6.14 -20.20 -6.28
CA GLU A 125 5.12 -19.68 -5.38
C GLU A 125 4.36 -18.53 -6.02
N VAL A 126 3.03 -18.53 -5.84
CA VAL A 126 2.14 -17.46 -6.29
C VAL A 126 1.32 -16.99 -5.10
N ILE A 127 1.45 -15.71 -4.76
CA ILE A 127 0.67 -15.02 -3.74
C ILE A 127 -0.36 -14.16 -4.46
N LYS A 128 -1.64 -14.48 -4.30
CA LYS A 128 -2.74 -13.69 -4.86
C LYS A 128 -3.07 -12.52 -3.94
N ALA A 129 -3.29 -11.35 -4.54
CA ALA A 129 -3.83 -10.21 -3.81
C ALA A 129 -5.27 -10.51 -3.37
N VAL A 130 -5.63 -9.95 -2.22
CA VAL A 130 -6.99 -9.91 -1.67
C VAL A 130 -7.34 -8.44 -1.51
N ALA A 131 -8.39 -7.98 -2.18
CA ALA A 131 -8.86 -6.61 -2.04
C ALA A 131 -9.53 -6.40 -0.67
N GLU A 132 -9.23 -5.28 -0.03
CA GLU A 132 -9.95 -4.81 1.15
C GLU A 132 -11.40 -4.47 0.75
N LYS A 133 -12.37 -5.01 1.48
CA LYS A 133 -13.80 -4.93 1.16
C LYS A 133 -14.50 -3.83 1.96
N ASP A 134 -13.97 -3.48 3.13
CA ASP A 134 -14.66 -2.60 4.09
C ASP A 134 -14.34 -1.10 3.91
N LEU A 135 -13.42 -0.76 3.01
CA LEU A 135 -13.22 0.63 2.58
C LEU A 135 -14.16 0.91 1.41
N GLU A 136 -15.45 1.20 1.70
CA GLU A 136 -16.47 1.59 0.72
C GLU A 136 -15.96 2.74 -0.19
N ARG A 137 -15.35 2.38 -1.32
CA ARG A 137 -14.92 3.29 -2.39
C ARG A 137 -15.27 2.74 -3.77
N THR A 138 -16.01 1.64 -3.82
CA THR A 138 -16.65 1.14 -5.03
C THR A 138 -17.82 2.08 -5.33
N LYS A 139 -17.74 2.85 -6.42
CA LYS A 139 -18.89 3.64 -6.86
C LYS A 139 -20.05 2.68 -7.17
N GLU A 140 -21.26 3.01 -6.72
CA GLU A 140 -22.53 2.31 -7.07
C GLU A 140 -22.69 2.05 -8.58
N SER A 141 -21.94 2.76 -9.44
CA SER A 141 -22.01 2.65 -10.89
C SER A 141 -21.32 1.43 -11.51
N GLY A 142 -20.75 0.49 -10.74
CA GLY A 142 -20.03 -0.68 -11.29
C GLY A 142 -18.72 -0.33 -12.02
N LYS A 143 -18.15 0.85 -11.73
CA LYS A 143 -16.89 1.33 -12.33
C LYS A 143 -15.73 1.07 -11.38
N THR A 144 -14.62 0.54 -11.90
CA THR A 144 -13.38 0.36 -11.15
C THR A 144 -12.91 1.67 -10.53
N SER A 145 -12.58 1.60 -9.24
CA SER A 145 -11.96 2.72 -8.52
C SER A 145 -10.56 2.97 -9.09
N SER A 146 -10.13 4.23 -9.14
CA SER A 146 -8.73 4.53 -9.49
C SER A 146 -7.75 4.08 -8.40
N ILE A 147 -8.25 3.71 -7.23
CA ILE A 147 -7.46 3.30 -6.06
C ILE A 147 -8.03 2.00 -5.50
N HIS A 148 -7.15 1.02 -5.26
CA HIS A 148 -7.46 -0.25 -4.60
C HIS A 148 -6.53 -0.45 -3.41
N PHE A 149 -7.02 -1.10 -2.36
CA PHE A 149 -6.22 -1.52 -1.22
C PHE A 149 -6.13 -3.04 -1.24
N LEU A 150 -4.91 -3.57 -1.24
CA LEU A 150 -4.64 -4.98 -1.47
C LEU A 150 -3.80 -5.54 -0.34
N HIS A 151 -4.20 -6.72 0.12
CA HIS A 151 -3.47 -7.56 1.04
C HIS A 151 -2.88 -8.74 0.27
N PHE A 152 -1.61 -9.02 0.50
CA PHE A 152 -0.92 -10.19 -0.04
C PHE A 152 -0.60 -11.10 1.15
N PRO A 153 -1.45 -12.08 1.48
CA PRO A 153 -1.19 -13.00 2.59
C PRO A 153 -0.08 -13.98 2.23
N PHE A 154 0.95 -14.10 3.06
CA PHE A 154 2.06 -15.02 2.86
C PHE A 154 1.99 -16.21 3.81
N SER A 155 2.25 -17.40 3.28
CA SER A 155 2.60 -18.56 4.11
C SER A 155 4.06 -18.49 4.59
N PRO A 156 4.45 -19.21 5.66
CA PRO A 156 5.84 -19.25 6.12
C PRO A 156 6.84 -19.70 5.04
N VAL A 157 6.43 -20.62 4.15
CA VAL A 157 7.26 -21.07 3.01
C VAL A 157 7.50 -19.93 2.02
N GLN A 158 6.47 -19.13 1.76
CA GLN A 158 6.55 -17.99 0.86
C GLN A 158 7.37 -16.84 1.45
N ILE A 159 7.26 -16.58 2.76
CA ILE A 159 8.13 -15.61 3.46
C ILE A 159 9.59 -16.02 3.33
N LYS A 160 9.90 -17.30 3.60
CA LYS A 160 11.25 -17.83 3.45
C LYS A 160 11.76 -17.67 2.01
N ALA A 161 10.93 -17.97 1.01
CA ALA A 161 11.29 -17.79 -0.39
C ALA A 161 11.49 -16.32 -0.77
N PHE A 162 10.66 -15.40 -0.24
CA PHE A 162 10.79 -13.96 -0.47
C PHE A 162 12.09 -13.40 0.11
N CYS A 163 12.47 -13.88 1.31
CA CYS A 163 13.66 -13.45 2.04
C CYS A 163 14.98 -14.05 1.52
N ASP A 164 14.95 -14.89 0.49
CA ASP A 164 16.17 -15.40 -0.15
C ASP A 164 16.87 -14.26 -0.93
N ASP A 165 18.20 -14.12 -0.76
CA ASP A 165 18.98 -13.06 -1.43
C ASP A 165 18.97 -13.15 -2.96
N ASN A 166 18.64 -14.33 -3.51
CA ASN A 166 18.50 -14.60 -4.93
C ASN A 166 17.03 -14.63 -5.38
N ALA A 167 16.08 -14.35 -4.50
CA ALA A 167 14.67 -14.30 -4.84
C ALA A 167 14.43 -13.30 -5.97
N ARG A 168 13.86 -13.79 -7.07
CA ARG A 168 13.30 -12.96 -8.12
C ARG A 168 11.79 -12.86 -7.90
N VAL A 169 11.36 -11.74 -7.35
CA VAL A 169 9.95 -11.45 -7.11
C VAL A 169 9.38 -10.68 -8.30
N VAL A 170 8.25 -11.13 -8.83
CA VAL A 170 7.52 -10.45 -9.91
C VAL A 170 6.14 -10.04 -9.41
N LEU A 171 5.80 -8.78 -9.58
CA LEU A 171 4.44 -8.27 -9.39
C LEU A 171 3.75 -8.22 -10.74
N SER A 172 2.62 -8.89 -10.85
CA SER A 172 1.87 -9.07 -12.10
C SER A 172 0.44 -8.56 -11.96
N ILE A 173 -0.10 -8.00 -13.05
CA ILE A 173 -1.53 -7.77 -13.28
C ILE A 173 -1.90 -8.57 -14.52
N ALA A 174 -2.73 -9.60 -14.36
CA ALA A 174 -3.13 -10.52 -15.42
C ALA A 174 -4.53 -10.22 -15.98
N HIS A 175 -4.92 -8.94 -16.02
CA HIS A 175 -6.21 -8.52 -16.53
C HIS A 175 -6.21 -8.43 -18.07
N ASP A 176 -7.25 -8.91 -18.74
CA ASP A 176 -7.36 -8.97 -20.22
C ASP A 176 -7.18 -7.62 -20.93
N HIS A 177 -7.46 -6.53 -20.21
CA HIS A 177 -7.30 -5.16 -20.70
C HIS A 177 -6.09 -4.41 -20.11
N TYR A 178 -5.29 -5.07 -19.26
CA TYR A 178 -4.12 -4.46 -18.60
C TYR A 178 -3.08 -5.51 -18.17
N GLY A 179 -2.65 -6.36 -19.11
CA GLY A 179 -1.64 -7.39 -18.86
C GLY A 179 -0.23 -6.80 -18.74
N HIS A 180 0.29 -6.66 -17.52
CA HIS A 180 1.62 -6.09 -17.24
C HIS A 180 2.28 -6.73 -16.03
N MET A 181 3.61 -6.72 -16.00
CA MET A 181 4.39 -7.20 -14.86
C MET A 181 5.64 -6.36 -14.63
N ALA A 182 6.14 -6.35 -13.40
CA ALA A 182 7.40 -5.73 -13.02
C ALA A 182 8.17 -6.63 -12.06
N VAL A 183 9.49 -6.73 -12.27
CA VAL A 183 10.39 -7.36 -11.29
C VAL A 183 10.61 -6.36 -10.16
N LEU A 184 10.46 -6.79 -8.90
CA LEU A 184 10.75 -5.93 -7.76
C LEU A 184 12.27 -5.71 -7.67
N PRO A 185 12.74 -4.45 -7.62
CA PRO A 185 14.14 -4.16 -7.37
C PRO A 185 14.59 -4.64 -5.98
N LYS A 186 15.88 -4.97 -5.83
CA LYS A 186 16.44 -5.49 -4.58
C LYS A 186 16.23 -4.57 -3.38
N ASN A 187 16.32 -3.25 -3.56
CA ASN A 187 16.07 -2.27 -2.50
C ASN A 187 14.59 -2.30 -2.05
N VAL A 188 13.67 -2.57 -2.97
CA VAL A 188 12.25 -2.74 -2.63
C VAL A 188 12.05 -4.03 -1.87
N CYS A 189 12.54 -5.18 -2.37
CA CYS A 189 12.42 -6.44 -1.63
C CYS A 189 12.98 -6.32 -0.20
N LYS A 190 14.15 -5.71 -0.02
CA LYS A 190 14.74 -5.46 1.31
C LYS A 190 13.83 -4.64 2.23
N ALA A 191 13.21 -3.58 1.71
CA ALA A 191 12.29 -2.76 2.50
C ALA A 191 11.03 -3.55 2.89
N LEU A 192 10.52 -4.40 2.01
CA LEU A 192 9.32 -5.22 2.26
C LEU A 192 9.59 -6.39 3.20
N MET A 193 10.81 -6.92 3.26
CA MET A 193 11.20 -7.95 4.25
C MET A 193 11.01 -7.48 5.69
N GLU A 194 11.06 -6.17 5.94
CA GLU A 194 10.86 -5.58 7.26
C GLU A 194 9.41 -5.69 7.75
N ASP A 195 8.46 -5.95 6.84
CA ASP A 195 7.03 -6.07 7.16
C ASP A 195 6.67 -7.46 7.69
N PHE A 196 7.57 -8.44 7.57
CA PHE A 196 7.39 -9.77 8.14
C PHE A 196 7.88 -9.82 9.59
N SER A 197 7.15 -10.55 10.44
CA SER A 197 7.60 -10.83 11.80
C SER A 197 8.85 -11.70 11.78
N LYS A 198 9.83 -11.33 12.61
CA LYS A 198 11.01 -12.16 12.86
C LYS A 198 10.66 -13.07 14.03
N ASP A 199 10.27 -14.31 13.73
CA ASP A 199 10.15 -15.37 14.74
C ASP A 199 11.50 -15.61 15.45
#